data_AF-F4RHS1-F1
#
_entry.id   AF-F4RHS1-F1
#
_cell.length_a   1.000
_cell.length_b   1.000
_cell.length_c   1.000
_cell.angle_alpha   90.00
_cell.angle_beta   90.00
_cell.angle_gamma   90.00
#
_symmetry.space_group_name_H-M   'P 1'
#
loop_
_entity.id
_entity.type
_entity.pdbx_description
1 polymer ?
#
loop_
_entity_poly.entity_id
_entity_poly.type
_entity_poly.pdbx_seq_one_letter_code
_entity_poly.pdbx_strand_id
1 'polypeptide(L)'
;MHVSDEIERQRAKMDPCDCSNCRPEEAEALWQAQSALTTNNFECALAMGETELTDLAANLGPKDFFDIDSAWDLAKNVDVLTTPSDLALVLVSEMIPNQFEMLFTALTQWREELDSAAAMANAKAHRLSTIWPNVQTLPPLSVEGACIQKARADALKVHQKELRELERQQAQEDKEAERTQRAQDKLDAAALAKRLALESKANKAKAKLEAAAETKRRALEIKAQKRHERHLATEQAKQAAAEAKAAERAARLLAAEQAKHAAAEVKAAAKAKRARDKAEATALTNATRKRAKPSMVIGQEPGLQAMPSASSLAT
;
A
#
# COMPACT_ATOMS: atom_id res chain seq x y z
N MET A 1 -38.94 -66.52 71.49
CA MET A 1 -40.16 -65.92 72.06
C MET A 1 -41.33 -66.78 71.60
N HIS A 2 -42.15 -67.31 72.51
CA HIS A 2 -43.29 -68.11 72.11
C HIS A 2 -44.43 -67.17 71.68
N VAL A 3 -45.18 -67.55 70.63
CA VAL A 3 -46.30 -66.77 70.08
C VAL A 3 -47.34 -66.41 71.16
N SER A 4 -47.49 -67.26 72.17
CA SER A 4 -48.34 -67.03 73.34
C SER A 4 -47.91 -65.83 74.20
N ASP A 5 -46.61 -65.56 74.35
CA ASP A 5 -46.11 -64.44 75.15
C ASP A 5 -46.37 -63.09 74.46
N GLU A 6 -46.34 -63.07 73.12
CA GLU A 6 -46.64 -61.88 72.30
C GLU A 6 -48.13 -61.54 72.33
N ILE A 7 -49.01 -62.55 72.31
CA ILE A 7 -50.46 -62.36 72.43
C ILE A 7 -50.84 -61.78 73.80
N GLU A 8 -50.16 -62.19 74.88
CA GLU A 8 -50.37 -61.61 76.21
C GLU A 8 -49.85 -60.17 76.32
N ARG A 9 -48.73 -59.83 75.68
CA ARG A 9 -48.24 -58.44 75.59
C ARG A 9 -49.22 -57.52 74.89
N GLN A 10 -49.79 -57.96 73.75
CA GLN A 10 -50.77 -57.18 73.00
C GLN A 10 -52.08 -56.95 73.78
N ARG A 11 -52.47 -57.89 74.66
CA ARG A 11 -53.62 -57.72 75.57
C ARG A 11 -53.39 -56.71 76.70
N ALA A 12 -52.14 -56.45 77.06
CA ALA A 12 -51.79 -55.55 78.15
C ALA A 12 -51.84 -54.05 77.78
N LYS A 13 -52.33 -53.68 76.58
CA LYS A 13 -52.27 -52.31 76.03
C LYS A 13 -50.85 -51.73 76.09
N MET A 14 -49.84 -52.55 75.82
CA MET A 14 -48.53 -52.01 75.49
C MET A 14 -48.58 -51.38 74.11
N ASP A 15 -47.84 -50.30 73.92
CA ASP A 15 -47.69 -49.69 72.60
C ASP A 15 -47.16 -50.73 71.59
N PRO A 16 -47.60 -50.69 70.33
CA PRO A 16 -47.14 -51.63 69.30
C PRO A 16 -45.61 -51.62 69.22
N CYS A 17 -45.00 -52.81 69.05
CA CYS A 17 -43.54 -52.94 68.97
C CYS A 17 -42.99 -52.20 67.75
N ASP A 18 -42.01 -51.32 67.97
CA ASP A 18 -41.27 -50.63 66.90
C ASP A 18 -39.99 -51.39 66.50
N CYS A 19 -39.98 -52.71 66.70
CA CYS A 19 -38.87 -53.57 66.31
C CYS A 19 -38.90 -53.91 64.82
N SER A 20 -37.73 -54.20 64.23
CA SER A 20 -37.59 -54.55 62.81
C SER A 20 -38.42 -55.75 62.35
N ASN A 21 -38.79 -56.66 63.26
CA ASN A 21 -39.69 -57.78 62.97
C ASN A 21 -41.17 -57.36 62.90
N CYS A 22 -41.56 -56.29 63.59
CA CYS A 22 -42.94 -55.79 63.60
C CYS A 22 -43.15 -54.69 62.56
N ARG A 23 -42.08 -54.03 62.11
CA ARG A 23 -42.09 -53.03 61.02
C ARG A 23 -41.01 -53.33 59.97
N PRO A 24 -41.14 -54.43 59.21
CA PRO A 24 -40.12 -54.85 58.25
C PRO A 24 -39.94 -53.85 57.09
N GLU A 25 -41.01 -53.17 56.67
CA GLU A 25 -40.99 -52.19 55.57
C GLU A 25 -40.16 -50.95 55.95
N GLU A 26 -40.39 -50.38 57.14
CA GLU A 26 -39.59 -49.26 57.66
C GLU A 26 -38.12 -49.65 57.86
N ALA A 27 -37.84 -50.87 58.35
CA ALA A 27 -36.48 -51.35 58.52
C ALA A 27 -35.76 -51.55 57.18
N GLU A 28 -36.46 -52.04 56.16
CA GLU A 28 -35.92 -52.17 54.80
C GLU A 28 -35.67 -50.80 54.17
N ALA A 29 -36.58 -49.83 54.34
CA ALA A 29 -36.38 -48.46 53.87
C ALA A 29 -35.19 -47.78 54.57
N LEU A 30 -35.03 -47.96 55.89
CA LEU A 30 -33.88 -47.44 56.64
C LEU A 30 -32.57 -48.09 56.15
N TRP A 31 -32.59 -49.39 55.85
CA TRP A 31 -31.44 -50.11 55.28
C TRP A 31 -31.07 -49.60 53.89
N GLN A 32 -32.06 -49.40 53.02
CA GLN A 32 -31.83 -48.83 51.69
C GLN A 32 -31.34 -47.38 51.76
N ALA A 33 -31.82 -46.61 52.74
CA ALA A 33 -31.38 -45.25 52.99
C ALA A 33 -30.03 -45.16 53.73
N GLN A 34 -29.39 -46.27 54.10
CA GLN A 34 -28.14 -46.25 54.87
C GLN A 34 -27.03 -45.44 54.19
N SER A 35 -26.97 -45.44 52.86
CA SER A 35 -26.02 -44.64 52.08
C SER A 35 -26.29 -43.13 52.17
N ALA A 36 -27.51 -42.74 52.55
CA ALA A 36 -27.95 -41.36 52.75
C ALA A 36 -27.70 -40.84 54.18
N LEU A 37 -27.39 -41.75 55.10
CA LEU A 37 -27.24 -41.42 56.51
C LEU A 37 -25.85 -40.83 56.76
N THR A 38 -25.86 -39.58 57.20
CA THR A 38 -24.71 -38.85 57.71
C THR A 38 -24.87 -38.68 59.21
N THR A 39 -23.77 -38.35 59.90
CA THR A 39 -23.81 -38.01 61.34
C THR A 39 -24.77 -36.86 61.67
N ASN A 40 -25.08 -36.01 60.68
CA ASN A 40 -25.93 -34.83 60.86
C ASN A 40 -27.43 -35.10 60.66
N ASN A 41 -27.80 -36.13 59.89
CA ASN A 41 -29.21 -36.45 59.61
C ASN A 41 -29.68 -37.77 60.22
N PHE A 42 -28.78 -38.55 60.85
CA PHE A 42 -29.08 -39.87 61.41
C PHE A 42 -30.26 -39.85 62.38
N GLU A 43 -30.27 -38.93 63.34
CA GLU A 43 -31.35 -38.82 64.34
C GLU A 43 -32.69 -38.42 63.72
N CYS A 44 -32.67 -37.56 62.69
CA CYS A 44 -33.88 -37.19 61.96
C CYS A 44 -34.40 -38.37 61.13
N ALA A 45 -33.52 -39.14 60.50
CA ALA A 45 -33.87 -40.29 59.70
C ALA A 45 -34.50 -41.42 60.52
N LEU A 46 -34.10 -41.60 61.78
CA LEU A 46 -34.75 -42.55 62.69
C LEU A 46 -36.21 -42.17 63.03
N ALA A 47 -36.59 -40.90 62.85
CA ALA A 47 -37.96 -40.44 63.04
C ALA A 47 -38.77 -40.37 61.74
N MET A 48 -38.16 -40.64 60.59
CA MET A 48 -38.79 -40.55 59.27
C MET A 48 -39.61 -41.81 58.95
N GLY A 49 -40.74 -41.61 58.28
CA GLY A 49 -41.52 -42.72 57.74
C GLY A 49 -40.89 -43.33 56.49
N GLU A 50 -41.38 -44.50 56.07
CA GLU A 50 -40.90 -45.23 54.88
C GLU A 50 -40.80 -44.34 53.62
N THR A 51 -41.82 -43.53 53.34
CA THR A 51 -41.86 -42.64 52.17
C THR A 51 -40.84 -41.51 52.25
N GLU A 52 -40.56 -41.03 53.46
CA GLU A 52 -39.59 -39.96 53.68
C GLU A 52 -38.16 -40.50 53.60
N LEU A 53 -37.92 -41.72 54.07
CA LEU A 53 -36.64 -42.41 53.93
C LEU A 53 -36.31 -42.75 52.48
N THR A 54 -37.30 -43.19 51.71
CA THR A 54 -37.12 -43.44 50.27
C THR A 54 -36.90 -42.16 49.48
N ASP A 55 -37.59 -41.07 49.82
CA ASP A 55 -37.35 -39.75 49.23
C ASP A 55 -35.97 -39.19 49.62
N LEU A 56 -35.53 -39.38 50.88
CA LEU A 56 -34.18 -39.02 51.34
C LEU A 56 -33.10 -39.76 50.55
N ALA A 57 -33.27 -41.05 50.32
CA ALA A 57 -32.35 -41.86 49.52
C ALA A 57 -32.33 -41.42 48.04
N ALA A 58 -33.50 -41.06 47.48
CA ALA A 58 -33.62 -40.61 46.10
C ALA A 58 -33.07 -39.20 45.87
N ASN A 59 -33.12 -38.32 46.88
CA ASN A 59 -32.73 -36.92 46.79
C ASN A 59 -31.30 -36.62 47.25
N LEU A 60 -30.48 -37.66 47.48
CA LEU A 60 -29.06 -37.46 47.77
C LEU A 60 -28.36 -36.73 46.63
N GLY A 61 -27.97 -35.50 46.91
CA GLY A 61 -27.18 -34.70 46.00
C GLY A 61 -25.69 -35.01 46.16
N PRO A 62 -24.86 -34.62 45.17
CA PRO A 62 -23.40 -34.67 45.30
C PRO A 62 -22.85 -33.99 46.57
N LYS A 63 -23.60 -33.03 47.14
CA LYS A 63 -23.24 -32.29 48.36
C LYS A 63 -23.36 -33.10 49.64
N ASP A 64 -24.08 -34.22 49.61
CA ASP A 64 -24.33 -35.06 50.79
C ASP A 64 -23.23 -36.14 50.95
N PHE A 65 -22.48 -36.43 49.88
CA PHE A 65 -21.40 -37.41 49.89
C PHE A 65 -20.08 -36.86 50.46
N PHE A 66 -19.85 -35.56 50.33
CA PHE A 66 -18.68 -34.88 50.88
C PHE A 66 -18.98 -33.39 51.07
N ASP A 67 -18.37 -32.81 52.11
CA ASP A 67 -18.54 -31.39 52.40
C ASP A 67 -17.94 -30.50 51.29
N ILE A 68 -18.32 -29.22 51.32
CA ILE A 68 -17.86 -28.24 50.32
C ILE A 68 -16.33 -28.13 50.33
N ASP A 69 -15.70 -28.31 51.48
CA ASP A 69 -14.24 -28.22 51.62
C ASP A 69 -13.53 -29.42 50.98
N SER A 70 -14.03 -30.65 51.19
CA SER A 70 -13.54 -31.84 50.52
C SER A 70 -13.78 -31.79 49.01
N ALA A 71 -14.90 -31.23 48.56
CA ALA A 71 -15.18 -30.98 47.16
C ALA A 71 -14.10 -30.07 46.53
N TRP A 72 -13.73 -29.01 47.24
CA TRP A 72 -12.67 -28.09 46.83
C TRP A 72 -11.30 -28.76 46.82
N ASP A 73 -10.99 -29.59 47.80
CA ASP A 73 -9.70 -30.28 47.86
C ASP A 73 -9.58 -31.35 46.77
N LEU A 74 -10.67 -32.04 46.43
CA LEU A 74 -10.73 -32.88 45.23
C LEU A 74 -10.51 -32.07 43.95
N ALA A 75 -11.21 -30.95 43.79
CA ALA A 75 -11.09 -30.11 42.60
C ALA A 75 -9.67 -29.54 42.42
N LYS A 76 -9.02 -29.11 43.50
CA LYS A 76 -7.62 -28.64 43.47
C LYS A 76 -6.67 -29.76 43.05
N ASN A 77 -6.90 -30.99 43.49
CA ASN A 77 -6.00 -32.13 43.28
C ASN A 77 -6.40 -33.03 42.10
N VAL A 78 -7.38 -32.61 41.28
CA VAL A 78 -7.95 -33.42 40.20
C VAL A 78 -6.92 -33.90 39.15
N ASP A 79 -5.83 -33.16 38.97
CA ASP A 79 -4.72 -33.52 38.07
C ASP A 79 -3.73 -34.54 38.66
N VAL A 80 -3.76 -34.76 39.98
CA VAL A 80 -2.92 -35.75 40.68
C VAL A 80 -3.66 -37.09 40.79
N LEU A 81 -4.99 -37.10 40.70
CA LEU A 81 -5.83 -38.28 40.78
C LEU A 81 -5.75 -39.08 39.47
N THR A 82 -5.05 -40.22 39.49
CA THR A 82 -4.88 -41.11 38.33
C THR A 82 -5.60 -42.44 38.48
N THR A 83 -5.82 -42.86 39.73
CA THR A 83 -6.50 -44.09 40.09
C THR A 83 -7.58 -43.81 41.14
N PRO A 84 -8.63 -44.64 41.25
CA PRO A 84 -9.64 -44.48 42.30
C PRO A 84 -9.05 -44.43 43.72
N SER A 85 -7.98 -45.18 43.97
CA SER A 85 -7.28 -45.21 45.26
C SER A 85 -6.62 -43.88 45.65
N ASP A 86 -6.30 -43.02 44.67
CA ASP A 86 -5.69 -41.71 44.95
C ASP A 86 -6.66 -40.78 45.68
N LEU A 87 -7.97 -41.02 45.56
CA LEU A 87 -9.01 -40.28 46.31
C LEU A 87 -8.82 -40.42 47.82
N ALA A 88 -8.27 -41.54 48.30
CA ALA A 88 -8.00 -41.75 49.71
C ALA A 88 -6.95 -40.76 50.27
N LEU A 89 -6.01 -40.29 49.43
CA LEU A 89 -5.01 -39.30 49.83
C LEU A 89 -5.62 -37.92 50.08
N VAL A 90 -6.72 -37.61 49.39
CA VAL A 90 -7.36 -36.30 49.44
C VAL A 90 -8.52 -36.28 50.45
N LEU A 91 -9.35 -37.32 50.46
CA LEU A 91 -10.54 -37.38 51.31
C LEU A 91 -10.25 -37.84 52.74
N VAL A 92 -9.11 -38.51 52.97
CA VAL A 92 -8.65 -38.97 54.31
C VAL A 92 -9.75 -39.69 55.11
N SER A 93 -10.68 -40.36 54.42
CA SER A 93 -11.85 -41.00 55.04
C SER A 93 -11.91 -42.49 54.70
N GLU A 94 -12.43 -43.28 55.64
CA GLU A 94 -12.80 -44.66 55.39
C GLU A 94 -14.03 -44.67 54.49
N MET A 95 -13.88 -45.18 53.26
CA MET A 95 -14.97 -45.20 52.28
C MET A 95 -15.48 -46.63 52.07
N ILE A 96 -16.77 -46.72 51.77
CA ILE A 96 -17.44 -48.00 51.50
C ILE A 96 -16.82 -48.60 50.23
N PRO A 97 -16.67 -49.95 50.12
CA PRO A 97 -16.20 -50.59 48.90
C PRO A 97 -16.93 -50.08 47.64
N ASN A 98 -16.18 -49.86 46.56
CA ASN A 98 -16.62 -49.32 45.26
C ASN A 98 -17.00 -47.83 45.23
N GLN A 99 -17.08 -47.14 46.37
CA GLN A 99 -17.45 -45.72 46.40
C GLN A 99 -16.39 -44.84 45.71
N PHE A 100 -15.10 -45.16 45.87
CA PHE A 100 -14.03 -44.51 45.13
C PHE A 100 -14.15 -44.72 43.62
N GLU A 101 -14.56 -45.90 43.15
CA GLU A 101 -14.71 -46.16 41.72
C GLU A 101 -15.83 -45.32 41.12
N MET A 102 -16.97 -45.22 41.81
CA MET A 102 -18.10 -44.40 41.39
C MET A 102 -17.72 -42.91 41.33
N LEU A 103 -17.07 -42.39 42.38
CA LEU A 103 -16.62 -41.00 42.44
C LEU A 103 -15.57 -40.70 41.38
N PHE A 104 -14.60 -41.59 41.20
CA PHE A 104 -13.55 -41.43 40.19
C PHE A 104 -14.12 -41.45 38.76
N THR A 105 -15.11 -42.30 38.51
CA THR A 105 -15.81 -42.36 37.22
C THR A 105 -16.55 -41.04 36.95
N ALA A 106 -17.31 -40.54 37.94
CA ALA A 106 -18.01 -39.27 37.83
C ALA A 106 -17.06 -38.08 37.61
N LEU A 107 -15.94 -38.05 38.33
CA LEU A 107 -14.88 -37.03 38.17
C LEU A 107 -14.23 -37.10 36.79
N THR A 108 -13.97 -38.30 36.27
CA THR A 108 -13.39 -38.49 34.94
C THR A 108 -14.35 -38.03 33.86
N GLN A 109 -15.64 -38.38 33.98
CA GLN A 109 -16.69 -37.92 33.07
C GLN A 109 -16.79 -36.39 33.08
N TRP A 110 -16.85 -35.78 34.28
CA TRP A 110 -16.87 -34.32 34.44
C TRP A 110 -15.65 -33.65 33.79
N ARG A 111 -14.46 -34.26 33.91
CA ARG A 111 -13.22 -33.78 33.30
C ARG A 111 -13.30 -33.73 31.77
N GLU A 112 -13.89 -34.78 31.18
CA GLU A 112 -14.07 -34.94 29.74
C GLU A 112 -15.15 -34.00 29.17
N GLU A 113 -16.24 -33.79 29.90
CA GLU A 113 -17.38 -32.97 29.44
C GLU A 113 -17.07 -31.46 29.41
N LEU A 114 -16.22 -30.95 30.31
CA LEU A 114 -16.03 -29.50 30.53
C LEU A 114 -14.79 -28.88 29.87
N ASP A 115 -14.11 -29.58 28.94
CA ASP A 115 -12.83 -29.14 28.33
C ASP A 115 -11.85 -28.52 29.35
N SER A 116 -11.75 -29.18 30.51
CA SER A 116 -11.01 -28.68 31.67
C SER A 116 -9.48 -28.76 31.50
N ALA A 117 -8.99 -29.22 30.34
CA ALA A 117 -7.57 -29.48 30.07
C ALA A 117 -6.69 -28.24 30.27
N ALA A 118 -7.13 -27.08 29.78
CA ALA A 118 -6.38 -25.83 29.92
C ALA A 118 -6.33 -25.35 31.39
N ALA A 119 -7.44 -25.49 32.13
CA ALA A 119 -7.50 -25.12 33.55
C ALA A 119 -6.61 -26.03 34.40
N MET A 120 -6.63 -27.36 34.14
CA MET A 120 -5.77 -28.32 34.82
C MET A 120 -4.28 -28.07 34.52
N ALA A 121 -3.92 -27.75 33.26
CA ALA A 121 -2.54 -27.42 32.90
C ALA A 121 -2.04 -26.18 33.65
N ASN A 122 -2.87 -25.15 33.79
CA ASN A 122 -2.54 -23.94 34.54
C ASN A 122 -2.40 -24.23 36.04
N ALA A 123 -3.32 -25.01 36.63
CA ALA A 123 -3.23 -25.41 38.04
C ALA A 123 -1.96 -26.23 38.32
N LYS A 124 -1.60 -27.14 37.41
CA LYS A 124 -0.35 -27.90 37.46
C LYS A 124 0.88 -26.99 37.37
N ALA A 125 0.91 -26.06 36.41
CA ALA A 125 2.02 -25.12 36.26
C ALA A 125 2.18 -24.22 37.51
N HIS A 126 1.07 -23.76 38.08
CA HIS A 126 1.07 -22.98 39.31
C HIS A 126 1.55 -23.80 40.50
N ARG A 127 1.13 -25.06 40.64
CA ARG A 127 1.70 -25.96 41.65
C ARG A 127 3.18 -26.16 41.45
N LEU A 128 3.65 -26.43 40.23
CA LEU A 128 5.08 -26.60 39.99
C LEU A 128 5.91 -25.33 40.27
N SER A 129 5.33 -24.13 40.16
CA SER A 129 6.01 -22.88 40.50
C SER A 129 5.95 -22.53 42.00
N THR A 130 4.87 -22.92 42.69
CA THR A 130 4.67 -22.71 44.14
C THR A 130 5.18 -23.85 45.02
N ILE A 131 5.38 -25.04 44.47
CA ILE A 131 6.30 -26.03 45.01
C ILE A 131 7.68 -25.41 44.81
N TRP A 132 8.02 -24.49 45.72
CA TRP A 132 9.40 -24.24 46.06
C TRP A 132 9.95 -25.64 46.28
N PRO A 133 11.07 -26.05 45.64
CA PRO A 133 11.72 -27.32 45.92
C PRO A 133 12.04 -27.30 47.41
N ASN A 134 11.08 -27.78 48.19
CA ASN A 134 11.01 -27.58 49.62
C ASN A 134 12.00 -28.58 50.15
N VAL A 135 13.24 -28.12 50.25
CA VAL A 135 14.37 -28.88 50.74
C VAL A 135 14.42 -30.23 50.02
N GLN A 136 14.94 -30.25 48.78
CA GLN A 136 15.84 -31.38 48.52
C GLN A 136 16.77 -31.37 49.74
N THR A 137 16.66 -32.39 50.59
CA THR A 137 17.61 -32.64 51.67
C THR A 137 18.93 -32.82 50.96
N LEU A 138 19.57 -31.69 50.69
CA LEU A 138 20.88 -31.63 50.12
C LEU A 138 21.69 -32.46 51.09
N PRO A 139 22.38 -33.50 50.60
CA PRO A 139 23.21 -34.32 51.47
C PRO A 139 24.06 -33.36 52.31
N PRO A 140 24.14 -33.56 53.64
CA PRO A 140 24.72 -32.58 54.55
C PRO A 140 26.08 -32.15 54.02
N LEU A 141 26.15 -30.92 53.51
CA LEU A 141 27.35 -30.42 52.89
C LEU A 141 28.35 -30.15 54.00
N SER A 142 29.57 -30.68 53.87
CA SER A 142 30.69 -30.30 54.73
C SER A 142 30.82 -28.76 54.75
N VAL A 143 31.22 -28.21 55.90
CA VAL A 143 31.46 -26.77 56.09
C VAL A 143 32.41 -26.22 55.02
N GLU A 144 33.40 -27.01 54.61
CA GLU A 144 34.33 -26.64 53.53
C GLU A 144 33.62 -26.55 52.16
N GLY A 145 32.74 -27.50 51.87
CA GLY A 145 31.94 -27.49 50.64
C GLY A 145 31.00 -26.29 50.59
N ALA A 146 30.38 -25.93 51.72
CA ALA A 146 29.51 -24.76 51.82
C ALA A 146 30.29 -23.46 51.58
N CYS A 147 31.51 -23.34 52.13
CA CYS A 147 32.40 -22.22 51.86
C CYS A 147 32.78 -22.13 50.38
N ILE A 148 33.11 -23.25 49.72
CA ILE A 148 33.46 -23.28 48.29
C ILE A 148 32.26 -22.86 47.42
N GLN A 149 31.06 -23.37 47.71
CA GLN A 149 29.85 -23.01 46.97
C GLN A 149 29.51 -21.53 47.12
N LYS A 150 29.63 -20.98 48.33
CA LYS A 150 29.45 -19.55 48.58
C LYS A 150 30.47 -18.72 47.81
N ALA A 151 31.75 -19.10 47.84
CA ALA A 151 32.80 -18.40 47.09
C ALA A 151 32.52 -18.42 45.58
N ARG A 152 32.05 -19.54 45.02
CA ARG A 152 31.64 -19.62 43.60
C ARG A 152 30.44 -18.73 43.30
N ALA A 153 29.42 -18.73 44.16
CA ALA A 153 28.24 -17.90 43.99
C ALA A 153 28.59 -16.40 44.04
N ASP A 154 29.48 -16.01 44.95
CA ASP A 154 29.94 -14.63 45.07
C ASP A 154 30.84 -14.23 43.88
N ALA A 155 31.71 -15.13 43.40
CA ALA A 155 32.48 -14.91 42.17
C ALA A 155 31.58 -14.73 40.94
N LEU A 156 30.51 -15.52 40.80
CA LEU A 156 29.54 -15.37 39.72
C LEU A 156 28.79 -14.03 39.81
N LYS A 157 28.44 -13.57 41.01
CA LYS A 157 27.82 -12.25 41.20
C LYS A 157 28.77 -11.12 40.82
N VAL A 158 30.05 -11.23 41.17
CA VAL A 158 31.08 -10.25 40.78
C VAL A 158 31.23 -10.23 39.27
N HIS A 159 31.41 -11.39 38.63
CA HIS A 159 31.52 -11.51 37.17
C HIS A 159 30.29 -10.93 36.44
N GLN A 160 29.07 -11.18 36.94
CA GLN A 160 27.86 -10.58 36.38
C GLN A 160 27.82 -9.06 36.52
N LYS A 161 28.37 -8.50 37.61
CA LYS A 161 28.49 -7.04 37.76
C LYS A 161 29.51 -6.47 36.78
N GLU A 162 30.66 -7.11 36.65
CA GLU A 162 31.72 -6.73 35.69
C GLU A 162 31.20 -6.74 34.25
N LEU A 163 30.46 -7.78 33.84
CA LEU A 163 29.83 -7.82 32.52
C LEU A 163 28.86 -6.66 32.29
N ARG A 164 28.00 -6.34 33.27
CA ARG A 164 27.08 -5.21 33.16
C ARG A 164 27.80 -3.86 33.10
N GLU A 165 28.94 -3.74 33.78
CA GLU A 165 29.78 -2.53 33.71
C GLU A 165 30.47 -2.40 32.36
N LEU A 166 30.99 -3.50 31.80
CA LEU A 166 31.54 -3.54 30.45
C LEU A 166 30.49 -3.20 29.38
N GLU A 167 29.29 -3.76 29.47
CA GLU A 167 28.18 -3.42 28.57
C GLU A 167 27.80 -1.94 28.65
N ARG A 168 27.84 -1.35 29.86
CA ARG A 168 27.59 0.10 30.05
C ARG A 168 28.71 0.95 29.46
N GLN A 169 29.97 0.53 29.57
CA GLN A 169 31.12 1.23 28.98
C GLN A 169 31.04 1.19 27.46
N GLN A 170 30.79 0.02 26.86
CA GLN A 170 30.59 -0.12 25.42
C GLN A 170 29.42 0.74 24.92
N ALA A 171 28.29 0.72 25.62
CA ALA A 171 27.15 1.56 25.27
C ALA A 171 27.43 3.07 25.41
N GLN A 172 28.41 3.49 26.22
CA GLN A 172 28.86 4.88 26.29
C GLN A 172 29.80 5.21 25.12
N GLU A 173 30.76 4.34 24.83
CA GLU A 173 31.68 4.49 23.69
C GLU A 173 30.91 4.54 22.36
N ASP A 174 29.92 3.68 22.16
CA ASP A 174 29.06 3.67 20.97
C ASP A 174 28.26 4.97 20.82
N LYS A 175 27.76 5.52 21.93
CA LYS A 175 27.05 6.81 21.91
C LYS A 175 27.97 7.98 21.59
N GLU A 176 29.22 7.94 22.04
CA GLU A 176 30.22 8.95 21.73
C GLU A 176 30.68 8.82 20.26
N ALA A 177 30.90 7.60 19.78
CA ALA A 177 31.18 7.30 18.38
C ALA A 177 30.03 7.78 17.47
N GLU A 178 28.77 7.52 17.83
CA GLU A 178 27.61 7.98 17.06
C GLU A 178 27.51 9.52 17.04
N ARG A 179 27.79 10.18 18.18
CA ARG A 179 27.79 11.66 18.25
C ARG A 179 28.89 12.28 17.40
N THR A 180 30.10 11.71 17.43
CA THR A 180 31.22 12.18 16.63
C THR A 180 30.97 11.95 15.14
N GLN A 181 30.42 10.80 14.77
CA GLN A 181 30.02 10.51 13.38
C GLN A 181 28.95 11.51 12.89
N ARG A 182 27.90 11.74 13.67
CA ARG A 182 26.86 12.73 13.29
C ARG A 182 27.40 14.15 13.18
N ALA A 183 28.36 14.52 14.03
CA ALA A 183 29.03 15.82 13.92
C ALA A 183 29.85 15.93 12.63
N GLN A 184 30.57 14.85 12.28
CA GLN A 184 31.35 14.77 11.06
C GLN A 184 30.47 14.82 9.81
N ASP A 185 29.40 14.02 9.75
CA ASP A 185 28.42 14.00 8.66
C ASP A 185 27.80 15.39 8.46
N LYS A 186 27.54 16.13 9.54
CA LYS A 186 27.03 17.50 9.47
C LYS A 186 28.04 18.47 8.87
N LEU A 187 29.33 18.33 9.19
CA LEU A 187 30.40 19.14 8.60
C LEU A 187 30.56 18.82 7.11
N ASP A 188 30.55 17.54 6.75
CA ASP A 188 30.68 17.08 5.37
C ASP A 188 29.48 17.48 4.51
N ALA A 189 28.27 17.37 5.04
CA ALA A 189 27.05 17.86 4.39
C ALA A 189 27.09 19.38 4.17
N ALA A 190 27.56 20.15 5.16
CA ALA A 190 27.72 21.60 5.03
C ALA A 190 28.78 21.97 3.98
N ALA A 191 29.90 21.22 3.92
CA ALA A 191 30.94 21.41 2.92
C ALA A 191 30.44 21.10 1.51
N LEU A 192 29.69 20.01 1.33
CA LEU A 192 29.07 19.62 0.07
C LEU A 192 28.04 20.68 -0.37
N ALA A 193 27.17 21.13 0.53
CA ALA A 193 26.20 22.18 0.23
C ALA A 193 26.88 23.49 -0.22
N LYS A 194 27.99 23.87 0.42
CA LYS A 194 28.79 25.04 0.02
C LYS A 194 29.40 24.85 -1.38
N ARG A 195 29.90 23.65 -1.69
CA ARG A 195 30.44 23.33 -3.02
C ARG A 195 29.37 23.41 -4.12
N LEU A 196 28.22 22.79 -3.90
CA LEU A 196 27.09 22.85 -4.84
C LEU A 196 26.58 24.29 -5.04
N ALA A 197 26.56 25.11 -3.98
CA ALA A 197 26.18 26.51 -4.07
C ALA A 197 27.18 27.33 -4.91
N LEU A 198 28.49 27.05 -4.78
CA LEU A 198 29.52 27.68 -5.61
C LEU A 198 29.42 27.22 -7.07
N GLU A 199 29.20 25.93 -7.33
CA GLU A 199 28.99 25.40 -8.68
C GLU A 199 27.74 25.97 -9.34
N SER A 200 26.63 26.10 -8.60
CA SER A 200 25.41 26.77 -9.10
C SER A 200 25.65 28.23 -9.45
N LYS A 201 26.41 28.97 -8.63
CA LYS A 201 26.79 30.36 -8.93
C LYS A 201 27.68 30.46 -10.16
N ALA A 202 28.66 29.55 -10.31
CA ALA A 202 29.53 29.48 -11.47
C ALA A 202 28.73 29.18 -12.75
N ASN A 203 27.80 28.23 -12.70
CA ASN A 203 26.93 27.89 -13.83
C ASN A 203 25.99 29.04 -14.20
N LYS A 204 25.43 29.76 -13.23
CA LYS A 204 24.63 30.98 -13.48
C LYS A 204 25.48 32.08 -14.12
N ALA A 205 26.72 32.27 -13.69
CA ALA A 205 27.63 33.23 -14.29
C ALA A 205 27.98 32.83 -15.74
N LYS A 206 28.27 31.55 -15.99
CA LYS A 206 28.53 31.02 -17.33
C LYS A 206 27.33 31.21 -18.26
N ALA A 207 26.12 30.84 -17.82
CA ALA A 207 24.89 31.02 -18.59
C ALA A 207 24.61 32.51 -18.92
N LYS A 208 24.89 33.43 -17.99
CA LYS A 208 24.78 34.88 -18.26
C LYS A 208 25.80 35.35 -19.32
N LEU A 209 27.03 34.85 -19.26
CA LEU A 209 28.05 35.17 -20.26
C LEU A 209 27.69 34.61 -21.65
N GLU A 210 27.17 33.38 -21.71
CA GLU A 210 26.69 32.75 -22.95
C GLU A 210 25.50 33.51 -23.53
N ALA A 211 24.50 33.87 -22.72
CA ALA A 211 23.36 34.69 -23.17
C ALA A 211 23.81 36.09 -23.65
N ALA A 212 24.78 36.72 -22.97
CA ALA A 212 25.36 37.98 -23.41
C ALA A 212 26.16 37.83 -24.73
N ALA A 213 26.83 36.71 -24.95
CA ALA A 213 27.51 36.41 -26.19
C ALA A 213 26.51 36.15 -27.34
N GLU A 214 25.43 35.42 -27.08
CA GLU A 214 24.39 35.12 -28.06
C GLU A 214 23.63 36.38 -28.48
N THR A 215 23.24 37.24 -27.53
CA THR A 215 22.60 38.53 -27.84
C THR A 215 23.51 39.42 -28.70
N LYS A 216 24.83 39.45 -28.43
CA LYS A 216 25.81 40.12 -29.29
C LYS A 216 25.87 39.51 -30.69
N ARG A 217 25.87 38.18 -30.82
CA ARG A 217 25.84 37.48 -32.12
C ARG A 217 24.60 37.84 -32.93
N ARG A 218 23.41 37.76 -32.32
CA ARG A 218 22.14 38.14 -32.96
C ARG A 218 22.14 39.61 -33.38
N ALA A 219 22.67 40.52 -32.56
CA ALA A 219 22.78 41.93 -32.92
C ALA A 219 23.70 42.17 -34.12
N LEU A 220 24.82 41.46 -34.22
CA LEU A 220 25.72 41.52 -35.37
C LEU A 220 25.07 40.94 -36.63
N GLU A 221 24.33 39.84 -36.50
CA GLU A 221 23.59 39.21 -37.60
C GLU A 221 22.49 40.14 -38.14
N ILE A 222 21.68 40.75 -37.27
CA ILE A 222 20.68 41.75 -37.65
C ILE A 222 21.34 42.93 -38.37
N LYS A 223 22.52 43.38 -37.90
CA LYS A 223 23.27 44.46 -38.56
C LYS A 223 23.79 44.05 -39.94
N ALA A 224 24.20 42.79 -40.11
CA ALA A 224 24.63 42.24 -41.39
C ALA A 224 23.43 42.12 -42.36
N GLN A 225 22.28 41.63 -41.90
CA GLN A 225 21.03 41.57 -42.66
C GLN A 225 20.61 42.96 -43.15
N LYS A 226 20.56 43.96 -42.25
CA LYS A 226 20.23 45.36 -42.63
C LYS A 226 21.21 45.95 -43.65
N ARG A 227 22.51 45.58 -43.59
CA ARG A 227 23.49 46.00 -44.60
C ARG A 227 23.21 45.34 -45.94
N HIS A 228 22.89 44.05 -45.94
CA HIS A 228 22.54 43.30 -47.14
C HIS A 228 21.26 43.85 -47.79
N GLU A 229 20.21 44.11 -46.99
CA GLU A 229 18.97 44.75 -47.45
C GLU A 229 19.22 46.13 -48.07
N ARG A 230 20.05 46.97 -47.44
CA ARG A 230 20.43 48.26 -48.03
C ARG A 230 21.17 48.11 -49.36
N HIS A 231 22.04 47.11 -49.46
CA HIS A 231 22.74 46.82 -50.71
C HIS A 231 21.76 46.37 -51.80
N LEU A 232 20.86 45.44 -51.48
CA LEU A 232 19.80 44.99 -52.39
C LEU A 232 18.90 46.15 -52.83
N ALA A 233 18.45 47.00 -51.90
CA ALA A 233 17.64 48.18 -52.22
C ALA A 233 18.40 49.16 -53.13
N THR A 234 19.70 49.33 -52.92
CA THR A 234 20.55 50.18 -53.78
C THR A 234 20.68 49.59 -55.19
N GLU A 235 20.88 48.28 -55.31
CA GLU A 235 20.94 47.59 -56.61
C GLU A 235 19.59 47.63 -57.33
N GLN A 236 18.48 47.40 -56.64
CA GLN A 236 17.13 47.55 -57.19
C GLN A 236 16.86 48.97 -57.66
N ALA A 237 17.28 49.99 -56.89
CA ALA A 237 17.14 51.39 -57.31
C ALA A 237 17.98 51.72 -58.55
N LYS A 238 19.19 51.16 -58.67
CA LYS A 238 20.02 51.29 -59.89
C LYS A 238 19.36 50.62 -61.09
N GLN A 239 18.81 49.42 -60.90
CA GLN A 239 18.08 48.70 -61.96
C GLN A 239 16.86 49.50 -62.41
N ALA A 240 16.00 49.95 -61.49
CA ALA A 240 14.83 50.77 -61.80
C ALA A 240 15.22 52.09 -62.50
N ALA A 241 16.31 52.74 -62.08
CA ALA A 241 16.80 53.96 -62.75
C ALA A 241 17.35 53.67 -64.16
N ALA A 242 17.99 52.52 -64.38
CA ALA A 242 18.45 52.09 -65.69
C ALA A 242 17.26 51.77 -66.61
N GLU A 243 16.25 51.07 -66.11
CA GLU A 243 15.00 50.78 -66.81
C GLU A 243 14.24 52.06 -67.14
N ALA A 244 14.12 53.01 -66.21
CA ALA A 244 13.49 54.30 -66.47
C ALA A 244 14.22 55.10 -67.57
N LYS A 245 15.55 55.10 -67.58
CA LYS A 245 16.35 55.72 -68.65
C LYS A 245 16.20 54.99 -69.99
N ALA A 246 16.10 53.65 -69.96
CA ALA A 246 15.85 52.85 -71.16
C ALA A 246 14.46 53.14 -71.72
N ALA A 247 13.44 53.23 -70.85
CA ALA A 247 12.08 53.61 -71.21
C ALA A 247 12.00 55.03 -71.78
N GLU A 248 12.71 56.00 -71.19
CA GLU A 248 12.78 57.36 -71.73
C GLU A 248 13.41 57.39 -73.13
N ARG A 249 14.50 56.63 -73.33
CA ARG A 249 15.14 56.49 -74.65
C ARG A 249 14.20 55.83 -75.67
N ALA A 250 13.51 54.77 -75.27
CA ALA A 250 12.52 54.09 -76.11
C ALA A 250 11.37 55.04 -76.49
N ALA A 251 10.87 55.83 -75.53
CA ALA A 251 9.84 56.84 -75.77
C ALA A 251 10.32 57.95 -76.73
N ARG A 252 11.58 58.41 -76.60
CA ARG A 252 12.17 59.37 -77.56
C ARG A 252 12.32 58.79 -78.96
N LEU A 253 12.69 57.51 -79.09
CA LEU A 253 12.78 56.83 -80.37
C LEU A 253 11.39 56.71 -81.03
N LEU A 254 10.38 56.29 -80.26
CA LEU A 254 8.98 56.25 -80.71
C LEU A 254 8.49 57.63 -81.14
N ALA A 255 8.75 58.69 -80.36
CA ALA A 255 8.38 60.06 -80.72
C ALA A 255 9.12 60.54 -81.99
N ALA A 256 10.39 60.16 -82.17
CA ALA A 256 11.15 60.48 -83.37
C ALA A 256 10.63 59.72 -84.61
N GLU A 257 10.20 58.46 -84.46
CA GLU A 257 9.54 57.72 -85.53
C GLU A 257 8.18 58.31 -85.89
N GLN A 258 7.36 58.67 -84.89
CA GLN A 258 6.09 59.36 -85.11
C GLN A 258 6.30 60.71 -85.81
N ALA A 259 7.33 61.47 -85.43
CA ALA A 259 7.69 62.72 -86.11
C ALA A 259 8.17 62.49 -87.56
N LYS A 260 8.90 61.41 -87.83
CA LYS A 260 9.28 61.02 -89.21
C LYS A 260 8.05 60.61 -90.03
N HIS A 261 7.11 59.88 -89.44
CA HIS A 261 5.84 59.53 -90.09
C HIS A 261 5.01 60.78 -90.38
N ALA A 262 4.85 61.69 -89.42
CA ALA A 262 4.15 62.97 -89.63
C ALA A 262 4.84 63.83 -90.70
N ALA A 263 6.17 63.91 -90.71
CA ALA A 263 6.93 64.62 -91.75
C ALA A 263 6.81 63.95 -93.13
N ALA A 264 6.72 62.62 -93.19
CA ALA A 264 6.46 61.88 -94.41
C ALA A 264 5.03 62.11 -94.92
N GLU A 265 4.04 62.19 -94.03
CA GLU A 265 2.66 62.54 -94.38
C GLU A 265 2.55 63.98 -94.90
N VAL A 266 3.23 64.95 -94.28
CA VAL A 266 3.27 66.33 -94.79
C VAL A 266 3.95 66.40 -96.17
N LYS A 267 5.02 65.63 -96.40
CA LYS A 267 5.66 65.53 -97.72
C LYS A 267 4.77 64.80 -98.74
N ALA A 268 4.05 63.76 -98.33
CA ALA A 268 3.09 63.04 -99.16
C ALA A 268 1.90 63.94 -99.53
N ALA A 269 1.37 64.72 -98.59
CA ALA A 269 0.33 65.71 -98.81
C ALA A 269 0.80 66.84 -99.74
N ALA A 270 2.05 67.32 -99.59
CA ALA A 270 2.64 68.30 -100.50
C ALA A 270 2.87 67.73 -101.92
N LYS A 271 3.27 66.46 -102.03
CA LYS A 271 3.42 65.76 -103.32
C LYS A 271 2.05 65.50 -103.97
N ALA A 272 1.03 65.15 -103.17
CA ALA A 272 -0.34 64.99 -103.63
C ALA A 272 -0.93 66.32 -104.10
N LYS A 273 -0.66 67.44 -103.41
CA LYS A 273 -1.04 68.79 -103.85
C LYS A 273 -0.38 69.13 -105.19
N ARG A 274 0.95 68.94 -105.32
CA ARG A 274 1.66 69.13 -106.61
C ARG A 274 1.16 68.21 -107.72
N ALA A 275 0.76 66.97 -107.40
CA ALA A 275 0.17 66.05 -108.36
C ALA A 275 -1.25 66.47 -108.77
N ARG A 276 -2.02 67.07 -107.85
CA ARG A 276 -3.34 67.63 -108.13
C ARG A 276 -3.25 68.88 -108.99
N ASP A 277 -2.34 69.81 -108.66
CA ASP A 277 -2.07 71.01 -109.46
C ASP A 277 -1.54 70.63 -110.86
N LYS A 278 -0.75 69.55 -110.96
CA LYS A 278 -0.29 69.00 -112.25
C LYS A 278 -1.40 68.27 -113.01
N ALA A 279 -2.28 67.53 -112.34
CA ALA A 279 -3.43 66.88 -112.96
C ALA A 279 -4.48 67.88 -113.45
N GLU A 280 -4.65 69.00 -112.74
CA GLU A 280 -5.53 70.12 -113.13
C GLU A 280 -4.94 70.87 -114.35
N ALA A 281 -3.61 71.06 -114.40
CA ALA A 281 -2.92 71.54 -115.60
C ALA A 281 -3.00 70.56 -116.79
N THR A 282 -3.06 69.24 -116.52
CA THR A 282 -3.15 68.21 -117.57
C THR A 282 -4.59 67.95 -118.02
N ALA A 283 -5.59 68.29 -117.18
CA ALA A 283 -7.01 68.22 -117.51
C ALA A 283 -7.46 69.34 -118.47
N LEU A 284 -6.81 70.51 -118.44
CA LEU A 284 -7.03 71.57 -119.44
C LEU A 284 -6.46 71.21 -120.84
N THR A 285 -5.50 70.29 -120.93
CA THR A 285 -4.90 69.85 -122.21
C THR A 285 -5.53 68.59 -122.83
N ASN A 286 -6.42 67.89 -122.10
CA ASN A 286 -7.00 66.60 -122.54
C ASN A 286 -8.49 66.68 -122.94
N ALA A 287 -8.97 67.86 -123.34
CA ALA A 287 -10.30 68.02 -123.96
C ALA A 287 -10.30 67.81 -125.50
N THR A 288 -9.16 67.49 -126.13
CA THR A 288 -8.98 67.45 -127.60
C THR A 288 -8.43 66.14 -128.19
N ARG A 289 -8.52 64.98 -127.51
CA ARG A 289 -8.29 63.71 -128.23
C ARG A 289 -9.00 62.50 -127.62
N LYS A 290 -10.16 62.22 -128.21
CA LYS A 290 -10.95 60.99 -128.11
C LYS A 290 -10.22 59.78 -128.73
N ARG A 291 -10.58 58.60 -128.21
CA ARG A 291 -10.60 57.24 -128.81
C ARG A 291 -9.29 56.42 -128.81
N ALA A 292 -9.22 55.40 -127.94
CA ALA A 292 -9.36 53.97 -128.31
C ALA A 292 -9.23 53.05 -127.06
N LYS A 293 -10.08 52.01 -127.04
CA LYS A 293 -10.22 50.85 -126.11
C LYS A 293 -9.08 49.81 -126.31
N PRO A 294 -9.14 48.56 -125.76
CA PRO A 294 -9.36 48.05 -124.39
C PRO A 294 -8.28 46.98 -123.98
N SER A 295 -8.43 46.32 -122.82
CA SER A 295 -8.30 44.85 -122.62
C SER A 295 -7.35 44.36 -121.50
N MET A 296 -7.91 43.47 -120.66
CA MET A 296 -7.32 42.33 -119.93
C MET A 296 -6.29 42.56 -118.79
N VAL A 297 -6.12 41.74 -117.74
CA VAL A 297 -6.80 40.70 -116.92
C VAL A 297 -5.65 40.06 -116.09
N ILE A 298 -5.94 39.43 -114.92
CA ILE A 298 -5.05 38.57 -114.06
C ILE A 298 -4.04 39.33 -113.15
N GLY A 299 -3.80 39.04 -111.87
CA GLY A 299 -4.32 38.02 -110.93
C GLY A 299 -3.56 38.03 -109.58
N GLN A 300 -4.11 37.28 -108.63
CA GLN A 300 -3.49 36.51 -107.52
C GLN A 300 -2.70 37.18 -106.35
N GLU A 301 -3.33 37.25 -105.16
CA GLU A 301 -3.21 36.34 -103.99
C GLU A 301 -1.85 36.04 -103.27
N PRO A 302 -1.81 35.41 -102.07
CA PRO A 302 -1.48 36.06 -100.79
C PRO A 302 -0.31 35.38 -100.02
N GLY A 303 0.00 35.83 -98.79
CA GLY A 303 1.03 35.20 -97.95
C GLY A 303 0.83 35.45 -96.46
N LEU A 304 0.09 34.55 -95.82
CA LEU A 304 -0.23 34.46 -94.40
C LEU A 304 0.37 33.13 -93.91
N GLN A 305 1.34 33.15 -92.97
CA GLN A 305 1.89 32.01 -92.20
C GLN A 305 3.15 32.53 -91.45
N ALA A 306 3.56 32.10 -90.25
CA ALA A 306 3.18 31.04 -89.32
C ALA A 306 3.74 31.47 -87.93
N MET A 307 2.97 31.34 -86.85
CA MET A 307 3.04 30.28 -85.81
C MET A 307 4.12 30.44 -84.70
N PRO A 308 3.78 30.06 -83.44
CA PRO A 308 4.58 30.16 -82.23
C PRO A 308 5.20 28.81 -81.80
N SER A 309 6.09 28.81 -80.80
CA SER A 309 6.54 27.69 -79.92
C SER A 309 7.97 27.97 -79.45
N ALA A 310 8.53 27.52 -78.33
CA ALA A 310 8.13 26.85 -77.10
C ALA A 310 9.47 26.63 -76.33
N SER A 311 9.41 26.02 -75.15
CA SER A 311 10.54 25.42 -74.39
C SER A 311 11.33 26.40 -73.50
N SER A 312 11.81 26.04 -72.32
CA SER A 312 11.97 24.75 -71.60
C SER A 312 11.94 25.05 -70.08
N LEU A 313 11.34 24.27 -69.19
CA LEU A 313 11.65 22.90 -68.73
C LEU A 313 12.92 22.80 -67.85
N ALA A 314 12.71 22.23 -66.65
CA ALA A 314 13.64 21.61 -65.68
C ALA A 314 14.69 22.52 -65.01
N THR A 315 14.99 22.42 -63.71
CA THR A 315 14.97 21.27 -62.78
C THR A 315 14.75 21.76 -61.35
#